data_AF-A0A2T0KBA1-F1
#
_entry.id   AF-A0A2T0KBA1-F1
#
_cell.length_a   1.000
_cell.length_b   1.000
_cell.length_c   1.000
_cell.angle_alpha   90.00
_cell.angle_beta   90.00
_cell.angle_gamma   90.00
#
_symmetry.space_group_name_H-M   'P 1'
#
loop_
_entity.id
_entity.type
_entity.pdbx_description
1 polymer ?
#
loop_
_entity_poly.entity_id
_entity_poly.type
_entity_poly.pdbx_seq_one_letter_code
_entity_poly.pdbx_strand_id
1 'polypeptide(L)' 'MAVRWYPRYNLSYRDVEELLAERGIEADHVTVYRWVQRFTPLLADAARFARRAPGDRWFVDETYVKVNGVWR' A
#
# COMPACT_ATOMS: atom_id res chain seq x y z
N MET A 1 -12.65 1.19 0.30
CA MET A 1 -12.02 1.12 -1.05
C MET A 1 -10.91 0.08 -1.05
N ALA A 2 -10.78 -0.69 -2.14
CA ALA A 2 -9.80 -1.79 -2.26
C ALA A 2 -8.34 -1.34 -2.12
N VAL A 3 -8.04 -0.06 -2.39
CA VAL A 3 -6.70 0.52 -2.24
C VAL A 3 -6.07 0.31 -0.87
N ARG A 4 -6.86 0.23 0.22
CA ARG A 4 -6.32 0.00 1.57
C ARG A 4 -5.67 -1.37 1.76
N TRP A 5 -6.01 -2.35 0.92
CA TRP A 5 -5.54 -3.72 1.05
C TRP A 5 -4.11 -3.86 0.52
N TYR A 6 -3.77 -3.14 -0.56
CA TYR A 6 -2.42 -3.11 -1.11
C TYR A 6 -1.32 -2.71 -0.12
N PRO A 7 -1.42 -1.58 0.64
CA PRO A 7 -0.39 -1.21 1.61
C PRO A 7 -0.46 -2.03 2.92
N ARG A 8 -1.51 -2.82 3.13
CA ARG A 8 -1.71 -3.58 4.37
C ARG A 8 -1.25 -5.04 4.27
N TYR A 9 -1.30 -5.61 3.07
CA TYR A 9 -1.01 -7.01 2.81
C TYR A 9 -0.01 -7.10 1.65
N ASN A 10 0.74 -8.20 1.57
CA ASN A 10 1.68 -8.44 0.47
C ASN A 10 0.94 -8.90 -0.80
N LEU A 11 0.09 -8.03 -1.34
CA LEU A 11 -0.73 -8.28 -2.53
C LEU A 11 -0.11 -7.60 -3.75
N SER A 12 -0.10 -8.32 -4.87
CA SER A 12 0.16 -7.74 -6.18
C SER A 12 -1.06 -6.92 -6.66
N TYR A 13 -0.87 -6.05 -7.67
CA TYR A 13 -1.99 -5.33 -8.28
C TYR A 13 -2.99 -6.28 -8.96
N ARG A 14 -2.53 -7.45 -9.43
CA ARG A 14 -3.38 -8.51 -9.99
C ARG A 14 -4.24 -9.16 -8.92
N ASP A 15 -3.67 -9.44 -7.75
CA ASP A 15 -4.42 -10.02 -6.62
C ASP A 15 -5.55 -9.07 -6.18
N VAL A 16 -5.32 -7.76 -6.20
CA VAL A 16 -6.34 -6.76 -5.87
C VAL A 16 -7.42 -6.66 -6.96
N GLU A 17 -7.05 -6.79 -8.23
CA GLU A 17 -7.99 -6.92 -9.36
C GLU A 17 -8.89 -8.15 -9.19
N GLU A 18 -8.32 -9.32 -8.88
CA GLU A 18 -9.08 -10.55 -8.63
C GLU A 18 -10.03 -10.41 -7.43
N LEU A 19 -9.57 -9.84 -6.31
CA LEU A 19 -10.41 -9.57 -5.14
C LEU A 19 -11.57 -8.60 -5.42
N LEU A 20 -11.40 -7.69 -6.38
CA LEU A 20 -12.45 -6.79 -6.85
C LEU A 20 -13.44 -7.53 -7.76
N ALA A 21 -12.94 -8.37 -8.67
CA ALA A 21 -13.76 -9.20 -9.55
C ALA A 21 -14.66 -10.17 -8.77
N GLU A 22 -14.14 -10.81 -7.71
CA GLU A 22 -14.94 -11.65 -6.78
C GLU A 22 -16.12 -10.89 -6.14
N ARG A 23 -16.02 -9.56 -6.05
CA ARG A 23 -17.07 -8.68 -5.51
C ARG A 23 -17.93 -8.04 -6.59
N GLY A 24 -17.79 -8.46 -7.85
CA GLY A 24 -18.52 -7.91 -9.00
C GLY A 24 -18.05 -6.53 -9.45
N ILE A 25 -16.82 -6.13 -9.09
CA ILE A 25 -16.23 -4.86 -9.50
C ILE A 25 -15.16 -5.14 -10.57
N GLU A 26 -15.45 -4.76 -11.81
CA GLU A 26 -14.48 -4.87 -12.91
C GLU A 26 -13.51 -3.67 -12.88
N ALA A 27 -12.23 -3.95 -12.61
CA ALA A 27 -11.16 -2.96 -12.65
C ALA A 27 -9.83 -3.62 -13.00
N ASP A 28 -9.23 -3.22 -14.11
CA ASP A 28 -7.90 -3.71 -14.51
C ASP A 28 -6.81 -3.30 -13.50
N HIS A 29 -5.79 -4.14 -13.32
CA HIS A 29 -4.64 -3.88 -12.44
C HIS A 29 -3.96 -2.51 -12.67
N VAL A 30 -3.97 -1.95 -13.88
CA VAL A 30 -3.44 -0.60 -14.15
C VAL A 30 -4.32 0.47 -13.51
N THR A 31 -5.63 0.25 -13.46
CA THR A 31 -6.57 1.12 -12.74
C THR A 31 -6.31 1.08 -11.25
N VAL A 32 -6.09 -0.13 -10.69
CA VAL A 32 -5.69 -0.30 -9.29
C VAL A 32 -4.38 0.44 -9.01
N TYR A 33 -3.37 0.28 -9.87
CA TYR A 33 -2.09 1.01 -9.77
C TYR A 33 -2.29 2.53 -9.69
N ARG A 34 -3.09 3.11 -10.60
CA ARG A 34 -3.39 4.55 -10.60
C ARG A 34 -4.12 4.99 -9.31
N TRP A 35 -5.03 4.17 -8.80
CA TRP A 35 -5.69 4.44 -7.52
C TRP A 35 -4.72 4.37 -6.35
N VAL A 36 -3.83 3.39 -6.30
CA VAL A 36 -2.79 3.30 -5.26
C VAL A 36 -1.92 4.55 -5.27
N GLN A 37 -1.42 4.99 -6.43
CA GLN A 37 -0.62 6.21 -6.55
C GLN A 37 -1.37 7.45 -6.05
N ARG A 38 -2.67 7.56 -6.36
CA ARG A 38 -3.49 8.72 -5.97
C ARG A 38 -3.88 8.72 -4.49
N PHE A 39 -4.31 7.59 -3.95
CA PHE A 39 -4.96 7.52 -2.64
C PHE A 39 -4.02 7.13 -1.50
N THR A 40 -2.89 6.47 -1.78
CA THR A 40 -1.94 6.09 -0.71
C THR A 40 -1.41 7.30 0.08
N PRO A 41 -1.04 8.43 -0.55
CA PRO A 41 -0.64 9.63 0.20
C PRO A 41 -1.77 10.14 1.10
N LEU A 42 -3.02 10.18 0.60
CA LEU A 42 -4.18 10.63 1.38
C LEU A 42 -4.46 9.71 2.58
N LEU A 43 -4.29 8.40 2.41
CA LEU A 43 -4.42 7.42 3.48
C LEU A 43 -3.29 7.57 4.51
N ALA A 44 -2.06 7.80 4.06
CA ALA A 44 -0.93 8.05 4.94
C ALA A 44 -1.13 9.33 5.76
N ASP A 45 -1.63 10.40 5.12
CA ASP A 45 -1.98 11.66 5.75
C ASP A 45 -3.03 11.49 6.84
N ALA A 46 -4.14 10.81 6.52
CA ALA A 46 -5.17 10.49 7.50
C ALA A 46 -4.63 9.62 8.65
N ALA A 47 -3.78 8.64 8.34
CA ALA A 47 -3.17 7.79 9.35
C ALA A 47 -2.22 8.55 10.29
N ARG A 48 -1.53 9.60 9.83
CA ARG A 48 -0.67 10.42 10.70
C ARG A 48 -1.43 11.01 11.88
N PHE A 49 -2.66 11.49 11.68
CA PHE A 49 -3.48 12.05 12.76
C PHE A 49 -3.92 11.00 13.79
N ALA A 50 -4.02 9.73 13.37
CA ALA A 50 -4.35 8.62 14.26
C ALA A 50 -3.13 8.01 14.98
N ARG A 51 -1.89 8.41 14.62
CA ARG A 51 -0.67 7.90 15.24
C ARG A 51 -0.42 8.59 16.57
N ARG A 52 -0.01 7.82 17.57
CA ARG A 52 0.51 8.36 18.83
C ARG A 52 1.80 9.13 18.57
N ALA A 53 2.03 10.19 19.33
CA ALA A 53 3.29 10.92 19.30
C ALA A 53 4.45 9.94 19.59
N PRO A 54 5.57 10.02 18.83
CA PRO A 54 6.77 9.24 19.13
C PRO A 54 7.27 9.54 20.54
N GLY A 55 7.77 8.52 21.23
CA GLY A 55 8.45 8.67 22.52
C GLY A 55 9.91 9.12 22.37
N ASP A 56 10.62 9.16 23.47
CA ASP A 56 12.05 9.47 23.57
C ASP A 56 12.98 8.30 23.21
N ARG A 57 12.47 7.07 23.24
CA ARG A 57 13.17 5.86 22.82
C ARG A 57 12.70 5.40 21.43
N TRP A 58 13.66 5.14 20.54
CA TRP A 58 13.42 4.59 19.21
C TRP A 58 14.29 3.36 18.95
N PHE A 59 13.81 2.49 18.06
CA PHE A 59 14.54 1.36 17.51
C PHE A 59 14.65 1.57 16.00
N VAL A 60 15.76 1.15 15.41
CA VAL A 60 15.97 1.18 13.96
C VAL A 60 16.26 -0.23 13.50
N ASP A 61 15.52 -0.64 12.48
CA ASP A 61 15.71 -1.88 11.76
C ASP A 61 16.21 -1.53 10.35
N GLU A 62 17.15 -2.33 9.83
CA GLU A 62 17.65 -2.22 8.47
C GLU A 62 16.95 -3.27 7.60
N THR A 63 16.49 -2.87 6.41
CA THR A 63 15.87 -3.78 5.45
C THR A 63 16.31 -3.41 4.04
N TYR A 64 16.87 -4.39 3.33
CA TYR A 64 17.29 -4.25 1.95
C TYR A 64 16.17 -4.66 1.00
N VAL A 65 15.93 -3.84 -0.02
CA VAL A 65 14.91 -4.09 -1.04
C VAL A 65 15.52 -4.08 -2.44
N LYS A 66 15.09 -5.02 -3.27
CA LYS A 66 15.54 -5.10 -4.66
C LYS A 66 14.67 -4.22 -5.54
N VAL A 67 15.23 -3.13 -6.08
CA VAL A 67 14.54 -2.20 -6.97
C VAL A 67 15.10 -2.34 -8.38
N ASN A 68 14.26 -2.73 -9.34
CA ASN A 68 14.65 -2.93 -10.74
C ASN A 68 15.90 -3.82 -10.91
N GLY A 69 16.01 -4.87 -10.09
CA GLY A 69 17.13 -5.81 -10.14
C GLY A 69 18.34 -5.43 -9.29
N VAL A 70 18.40 -4.22 -8.73
CA VAL A 70 19.51 -3.72 -7.92
C VAL A 70 19.11 -3.68 -6.44
N TRP A 71 19.95 -4.22 -5.56
CA TRP A 71 19.75 -4.12 -4.11
C TRP A 71 20.00 -2.69 -3.63
N ARG A 72 19.08 -2.17 -2.81
CA ARG A 72 19.16 -0.87 -2.16
C ARG A 72 18.74 -0.98 -0.70
#